data_AF-A0A1F9WAP2-F1
#
_entry.id   AF-A0A1F9WAP2-F1
#
_cell.length_a   1.000
_cell.length_b   1.000
_cell.length_c   1.000
_cell.angle_alpha   90.00
_cell.angle_beta   90.00
_cell.angle_gamma   90.00
#
_symmetry.space_group_name_H-M   'P 1'
#
loop_
_entity.id
_entity.type
_entity.pdbx_description
1 polymer ?
#
loop_
_entity_poly.entity_id
_entity_poly.type
_entity_poly.pdbx_seq_one_letter_code
_entity_poly.pdbx_strand_id
1 'polypeptide(L)'
;MKEKDYLRLKARIEAEYRQNLDALNRIWKMAGEKSKSQETLASDSLLGELMGKTDTSTSEPTPPTYAATGLAQHIRAFIEKTTGTFTIIDVERAVIPSIPEVKRNSIATALNRLYTAGKIVIETQGSGRRPSTYKRAPGTTQEGQ
;
A
#
# COMPACT_ATOMS: atom_id res chain seq x y z
N MET A 1 32.92 -25.39 14.80
CA MET A 1 31.50 -25.82 14.92
C MET A 1 31.48 -27.34 14.94
N LYS A 2 30.76 -28.00 15.85
CA LYS A 2 30.74 -29.47 15.92
C LYS A 2 29.81 -30.02 14.83
N GLU A 3 30.15 -31.16 14.25
CA GLU A 3 29.39 -31.80 13.16
C GLU A 3 27.90 -31.99 13.49
N LYS A 4 27.59 -32.33 14.74
CA LYS A 4 26.21 -32.48 15.23
C LYS A 4 25.41 -31.18 15.16
N ASP A 5 26.03 -30.04 15.43
CA ASP A 5 25.35 -28.73 15.39
C ASP A 5 25.08 -28.31 13.95
N TYR A 6 26.00 -28.63 13.04
CA TYR A 6 25.80 -28.42 11.60
C TYR A 6 24.62 -29.23 11.07
N LEU A 7 24.51 -30.51 11.42
CA LEU A 7 23.40 -31.37 10.99
C LEU A 7 22.04 -30.87 11.50
N ARG A 8 21.98 -30.38 12.74
CA ARG A 8 20.75 -29.79 13.31
C ARG A 8 20.35 -28.52 12.58
N LEU A 9 21.31 -27.64 12.30
CA LEU A 9 21.06 -26.40 11.56
C LEU A 9 20.59 -26.70 10.14
N LYS A 10 21.26 -27.63 9.45
CA LYS A 10 20.87 -28.09 8.12
C LYS A 10 19.45 -28.63 8.09
N ALA A 11 19.10 -29.53 9.02
CA ALA A 11 17.76 -30.10 9.12
C ALA A 11 16.68 -29.03 9.36
N ARG A 12 16.97 -28.02 10.20
CA ARG A 12 16.06 -26.90 10.44
C ARG A 12 15.84 -26.06 9.18
N ILE A 13 16.91 -25.70 8.47
CA ILE A 13 16.83 -24.91 7.24
C ILE A 13 16.02 -25.66 6.17
N GLU A 14 16.26 -26.97 6.01
CA GLU A 14 15.51 -27.81 5.07
C GLU A 14 14.01 -27.88 5.42
N ALA A 15 13.66 -27.95 6.71
CA ALA A 15 12.28 -27.94 7.16
C ALA A 15 11.58 -26.61 6.86
N GLU A 16 12.22 -25.48 7.19
CA GLU A 16 11.68 -24.14 6.91
C GLU A 16 11.52 -23.91 5.40
N TYR A 17 12.49 -24.36 4.58
CA TYR A 17 12.42 -24.28 3.13
C TYR A 17 11.23 -25.06 2.55
N ARG A 18 10.98 -26.27 3.05
CA ARG A 18 9.81 -27.08 2.64
C ARG A 18 8.49 -26.41 2.99
N GLN A 19 8.36 -25.83 4.19
CA GLN A 19 7.15 -25.11 4.59
C GLN A 19 6.89 -23.90 3.69
N ASN A 20 7.93 -23.16 3.34
CA ASN A 20 7.81 -22.00 2.45
C ASN A 20 7.39 -22.40 1.03
N LEU A 21 7.92 -23.49 0.48
CA LEU A 21 7.50 -24.02 -0.81
C LEU A 21 6.03 -24.46 -0.81
N ASP A 22 5.57 -25.11 0.25
CA ASP A 22 4.17 -25.52 0.37
C ASP A 22 3.22 -24.31 0.45
N ALA A 23 3.58 -23.29 1.23
CA ALA A 23 2.84 -22.04 1.32
C ALA A 23 2.72 -21.33 -0.04
N LEU A 24 3.82 -21.24 -0.79
CA LEU A 24 3.83 -20.65 -2.14
C LEU A 24 2.95 -21.44 -3.11
N ASN A 25 3.05 -22.76 -3.12
CA ASN A 25 2.20 -23.62 -3.95
C ASN A 25 0.71 -23.44 -3.62
N ARG A 26 0.37 -23.30 -2.33
CA ARG A 26 -1.01 -23.04 -1.91
C ARG A 26 -1.53 -21.70 -2.40
N ILE A 27 -0.75 -20.63 -2.28
CA ILE A 27 -1.11 -19.31 -2.81
C ILE A 27 -1.28 -19.35 -4.33
N TRP A 28 -0.37 -20.03 -5.02
CA TRP A 28 -0.44 -20.18 -6.47
C TRP A 28 -1.71 -20.93 -6.92
N LYS A 29 -2.08 -22.02 -6.23
CA LYS A 29 -3.36 -22.72 -6.48
C LYS A 29 -4.57 -21.82 -6.22
N MET A 30 -4.60 -21.10 -5.09
CA MET A 30 -5.69 -20.16 -4.78
C MET A 30 -5.78 -19.01 -5.79
N ALA A 31 -4.65 -18.56 -6.35
CA ALA A 31 -4.64 -17.55 -7.39
C ALA A 31 -5.22 -18.08 -8.72
N GLY A 32 -4.90 -19.33 -9.10
CA GLY A 32 -5.43 -19.95 -10.32
C GLY A 32 -6.91 -20.33 -10.24
N GLU A 33 -7.42 -20.70 -9.07
CA GLU A 33 -8.84 -21.05 -8.88
C GLU A 33 -9.77 -19.83 -8.99
N LYS A 34 -9.35 -18.65 -8.50
CA LYS A 34 -10.15 -17.43 -8.58
C LYS A 34 -10.47 -17.00 -10.02
N SER A 35 -9.63 -17.36 -10.98
CA SER A 35 -9.87 -17.07 -12.40
C SER A 35 -10.92 -18.00 -13.03
N LYS A 36 -11.07 -19.24 -12.55
CA LYS A 36 -12.02 -20.21 -13.14
C LYS A 36 -13.44 -20.05 -12.61
N SER A 37 -13.63 -19.63 -11.36
CA SER A 37 -14.96 -19.47 -10.77
C SER A 37 -15.76 -18.29 -11.34
N GLN A 38 -15.15 -17.41 -12.15
CA GLN A 38 -15.84 -16.31 -12.82
C GLN A 38 -16.40 -16.68 -14.20
N GLU A 39 -15.98 -17.79 -14.81
CA GLU A 39 -16.35 -18.13 -16.19
C GLU A 39 -17.55 -19.08 -16.26
N THR A 40 -17.80 -19.90 -15.23
CA THR A 40 -18.92 -20.87 -15.22
C THR A 40 -20.25 -20.32 -14.69
N LEU A 41 -20.31 -19.06 -14.25
CA LEU A 41 -21.57 -18.40 -13.84
C LEU A 41 -22.18 -17.52 -14.93
N ALA A 42 -21.54 -17.38 -16.09
CA ALA A 42 -22.07 -16.62 -17.22
C ALA A 42 -23.01 -17.44 -18.13
N SER A 43 -22.99 -18.77 -18.06
CA SER A 43 -23.77 -19.63 -18.96
C SER A 43 -25.12 -20.12 -18.39
N ASP A 44 -25.44 -19.86 -17.12
CA ASP A 44 -26.73 -20.23 -16.51
C ASP A 44 -27.61 -19.02 -16.17
N SER A 45 -27.17 -17.81 -16.56
CA SER A 45 -27.82 -16.55 -16.19
C SER A 45 -28.63 -15.91 -17.33
N LEU A 46 -28.90 -16.63 -18.42
CA LEU A 46 -29.69 -16.12 -19.56
C LEU A 46 -31.22 -16.30 -19.38
N LEU A 47 -31.66 -16.96 -18.30
CA LEU A 47 -33.08 -17.10 -17.94
C LEU A 47 -33.51 -16.26 -16.72
N GLY A 48 -32.56 -15.60 -16.04
CA GLY A 48 -32.82 -14.76 -14.85
C GLY A 48 -33.02 -13.27 -15.16
N GLU A 49 -32.77 -12.84 -16.40
CA GLU A 49 -32.71 -11.43 -16.81
C GLU A 49 -34.07 -10.82 -17.18
N LEU A 50 -35.18 -11.45 -16.75
CA LEU A 50 -36.55 -10.92 -16.91
C LEU A 50 -37.14 -10.37 -15.61
N MET A 51 -36.48 -10.54 -14.46
CA MET A 51 -36.87 -9.88 -13.22
C MET A 51 -35.68 -9.18 -12.58
N GLY A 52 -35.69 -7.85 -12.71
CA GLY A 52 -34.57 -6.97 -12.40
C GLY A 52 -34.00 -7.12 -11.00
N LYS A 53 -32.67 -6.96 -10.96
CA LYS A 53 -31.89 -6.33 -9.89
C LYS A 53 -30.49 -6.08 -10.44
N THR A 54 -30.34 -4.93 -11.08
CA THR A 54 -29.05 -4.33 -11.39
C THR A 54 -28.39 -3.88 -10.09
N ASP A 55 -27.61 -4.73 -9.45
CA ASP A 55 -26.60 -4.30 -8.48
C ASP A 55 -25.21 -4.46 -9.12
N THR A 56 -25.05 -3.76 -10.25
CA THR A 56 -23.74 -3.41 -10.80
C THR A 56 -23.09 -2.49 -9.78
N SER A 57 -22.38 -3.06 -8.80
CA SER A 57 -21.50 -2.30 -7.89
C SER A 57 -20.24 -1.87 -8.66
N THR A 58 -20.47 -1.07 -9.71
CA THR A 58 -19.56 -0.06 -10.18
C THR A 58 -19.38 0.87 -8.99
N SER A 59 -18.27 0.73 -8.26
CA SER A 59 -17.91 1.68 -7.21
C SER A 59 -17.79 3.05 -7.87
N GLU A 60 -18.85 3.85 -7.74
CA GLU A 60 -18.85 5.24 -8.10
C GLU A 60 -17.60 5.89 -7.50
N PRO A 61 -16.86 6.73 -8.25
CA PRO A 61 -15.83 7.56 -7.64
C PRO A 61 -16.54 8.46 -6.64
N THR A 62 -16.55 8.05 -5.36
CA THR A 62 -17.08 8.88 -4.28
C THR A 62 -16.47 10.26 -4.43
N PRO A 63 -17.30 11.32 -4.51
CA PRO A 63 -16.80 12.68 -4.67
C PRO A 63 -15.76 12.93 -3.57
N PRO A 64 -14.63 13.58 -3.89
CA PRO A 64 -13.58 13.81 -2.92
C PRO A 64 -14.21 14.52 -1.73
N THR A 65 -14.32 13.83 -0.60
CA THR A 65 -14.71 14.44 0.67
C THR A 65 -13.81 15.65 0.86
N TYR A 66 -14.38 16.86 0.83
CA TYR A 66 -13.63 18.13 0.76
C TYR A 66 -12.56 18.30 1.87
N ALA A 67 -12.66 17.55 2.96
CA ALA A 67 -11.63 17.46 4.01
C ALA A 67 -10.27 16.92 3.49
N ALA A 68 -10.27 16.10 2.42
CA ALA A 68 -9.07 15.53 1.83
C ALA A 68 -8.19 16.58 1.11
N THR A 69 -8.80 17.66 0.61
CA THR A 69 -8.08 18.73 -0.09
C THR A 69 -7.19 19.52 0.87
N GLY A 70 -7.70 19.82 2.07
CA GLY A 70 -6.93 20.52 3.11
C GLY A 70 -5.70 19.73 3.56
N LEU A 71 -5.88 18.43 3.83
CA LEU A 71 -4.78 17.55 4.23
C LEU A 71 -3.65 17.52 3.18
N ALA A 72 -4.01 17.34 1.90
CA ALA A 72 -3.02 17.29 0.83
C ALA A 72 -2.22 18.60 0.71
N GLN A 73 -2.87 19.75 0.91
CA GLN A 73 -2.22 21.05 0.87
C GLN A 73 -1.23 21.24 2.03
N HIS A 74 -1.61 20.87 3.26
CA HIS A 74 -0.70 20.94 4.41
C HIS A 74 0.50 20.00 4.26
N ILE A 75 0.29 18.79 3.74
CA ILE A 75 1.40 17.85 3.49
C ILE A 75 2.35 18.42 2.42
N ARG A 76 1.84 19.02 1.35
CA ARG A 76 2.69 19.69 0.34
C ARG A 76 3.49 20.84 0.93
N ALA A 77 2.85 21.72 1.69
CA ALA A 77 3.51 22.85 2.34
C ALA A 77 4.58 22.39 3.35
N PHE A 78 4.37 21.26 4.02
CA PHE A 78 5.39 20.64 4.88
C PHE A 78 6.60 20.17 4.05
N ILE A 79 6.36 19.40 2.98
CA ILE A 79 7.43 18.87 2.11
C ILE A 79 8.26 19.99 1.48
N GLU A 80 7.66 21.13 1.17
CA GLU A 80 8.37 22.30 0.63
C GLU A 80 9.32 22.94 1.66
N LYS A 81 8.94 22.94 2.94
CA LYS A 81 9.73 23.52 4.04
C LYS A 81 10.81 22.56 4.55
N THR A 82 10.58 21.25 4.48
CA THR A 82 11.50 20.26 5.02
C THR A 82 12.68 20.04 4.08
N THR A 83 13.89 20.36 4.56
CA THR A 83 15.14 20.00 3.90
C THR A 83 15.63 18.65 4.44
N GLY A 84 15.79 17.68 3.55
CA GLY A 84 16.29 16.34 3.90
C GLY A 84 15.20 15.27 3.96
N THR A 85 15.33 14.37 4.93
CA THR A 85 14.57 13.13 5.05
C THR A 85 13.54 13.24 6.15
N PHE A 86 12.34 12.71 5.94
CA PHE A 86 11.26 12.78 6.92
C PHE A 86 10.47 11.47 6.97
N THR A 87 9.81 11.25 8.10
CA THR A 87 8.96 10.09 8.34
C THR A 87 7.48 10.49 8.40
N ILE A 88 6.59 9.50 8.40
CA ILE A 88 5.15 9.73 8.61
C ILE A 88 4.88 10.45 9.94
N ILE A 89 5.69 10.18 10.97
CA ILE A 89 5.53 10.76 12.32
C ILE A 89 5.83 12.27 12.28
N ASP A 90 6.81 12.69 11.48
CA ASP A 90 7.17 14.11 11.34
C ASP A 90 6.06 14.88 10.64
N VAL A 91 5.48 14.30 9.58
CA VAL A 91 4.33 14.87 8.87
C VAL A 91 3.11 14.95 9.79
N GLU A 92 2.83 13.89 10.55
CA GLU A 92 1.74 13.84 11.52
C GLU A 92 1.88 14.93 12.58
N ARG A 93 3.08 15.08 13.17
CA ARG A 93 3.36 16.13 14.15
C ARG A 93 3.15 17.54 13.58
N ALA A 94 3.44 17.76 12.30
CA ALA A 94 3.24 19.05 11.65
C ALA A 94 1.77 19.33 11.26
N VAL A 95 1.00 18.29 10.95
CA VAL A 95 -0.39 18.42 10.46
C VAL A 95 -1.42 18.46 11.59
N ILE A 96 -1.21 17.70 12.69
CA ILE A 96 -2.15 17.62 13.82
C ILE A 96 -2.55 19.00 14.37
N PRO A 97 -1.65 20.00 14.52
CA PRO A 97 -2.03 21.32 15.01
C PRO A 97 -3.04 22.06 14.12
N SER A 98 -3.01 21.79 12.80
CA SER A 98 -3.95 22.40 11.85
C SER A 98 -5.22 21.58 11.66
N ILE A 99 -5.13 20.26 11.76
CA ILE A 99 -6.26 19.35 11.57
C ILE A 99 -6.17 18.21 12.61
N PRO A 100 -6.75 18.37 13.81
CA PRO A 100 -6.55 17.45 14.93
C PRO A 100 -7.16 16.06 14.72
N GLU A 101 -8.12 15.91 13.80
CA GLU A 101 -8.81 14.64 13.54
C GLU A 101 -8.16 13.77 12.44
N VAL A 102 -6.99 14.15 11.94
CA VAL A 102 -6.34 13.41 10.86
C VAL A 102 -5.83 12.06 11.35
N LYS A 103 -6.38 10.99 10.77
CA LYS A 103 -5.87 9.64 10.98
C LYS A 103 -4.55 9.43 10.25
N ARG A 104 -3.62 8.70 10.88
CA ARG A 104 -2.31 8.32 10.30
C ARG A 104 -2.44 7.61 8.95
N ASN A 105 -3.47 6.78 8.76
CA ASN A 105 -3.73 6.10 7.49
C ASN A 105 -4.02 7.08 6.33
N SER A 106 -4.66 8.21 6.62
CA SER A 106 -4.95 9.26 5.63
C SER A 106 -3.65 9.94 5.19
N ILE A 107 -2.73 10.20 6.12
CA ILE A 107 -1.40 10.73 5.82
C ILE A 107 -0.62 9.74 4.96
N ALA A 108 -0.60 8.46 5.34
CA ALA A 108 0.08 7.42 4.57
C ALA A 108 -0.47 7.32 3.13
N THR A 109 -1.79 7.38 2.96
CA THR A 109 -2.44 7.36 1.65
C THR A 109 -2.06 8.59 0.82
N ALA A 110 -2.03 9.78 1.44
CA ALA A 110 -1.61 11.01 0.76
C ALA A 110 -0.13 11.00 0.35
N LEU A 111 0.75 10.50 1.21
CA LEU A 111 2.17 10.32 0.88
C LEU A 111 2.37 9.32 -0.26
N ASN A 112 1.62 8.21 -0.27
CA ASN A 112 1.67 7.25 -1.37
C ASN A 112 1.25 7.89 -2.70
N ARG A 113 0.21 8.72 -2.70
CA ARG A 113 -0.20 9.49 -3.90
C ARG A 113 0.91 10.44 -4.38
N LEU A 114 1.60 11.11 -3.47
CA LEU A 114 2.73 11.99 -3.82
C LEU A 114 3.94 11.21 -4.34
N TYR A 115 4.16 10.01 -3.82
CA TYR A 115 5.18 9.08 -4.30
C TYR A 115 4.87 8.60 -5.73
N THR A 116 3.64 8.13 -5.98
CA THR A 116 3.19 7.76 -7.33
C THR A 116 3.26 8.93 -8.31
N ALA A 117 3.02 10.16 -7.84
CA ALA A 117 3.15 11.37 -8.64
C ALA A 117 4.61 11.84 -8.85
N GLY A 118 5.60 11.10 -8.32
CA GLY A 118 7.03 11.44 -8.44
C GLY A 118 7.45 12.70 -7.68
N LYS A 119 6.64 13.17 -6.73
CA LYS A 119 6.96 14.38 -5.93
C LYS A 119 7.90 14.08 -4.76
N ILE A 120 7.85 12.85 -4.26
CA ILE A 120 8.72 12.35 -3.20
C ILE A 120 9.27 10.98 -3.60
N VAL A 121 10.39 10.59 -2.99
CA VAL A 121 11.05 9.29 -3.17
C VAL A 121 11.18 8.62 -1.81
N ILE A 122 11.01 7.31 -1.76
CA ILE A 122 11.27 6.50 -0.56
C ILE A 122 12.78 6.25 -0.52
N GLU A 123 13.44 6.74 0.53
CA GLU A 123 14.88 6.51 0.73
C GLU A 123 15.12 5.19 1.47
N THR A 124 14.33 4.92 2.51
CA THR A 124 14.38 3.66 3.25
C THR A 124 12.98 3.09 3.37
N GLN A 125 12.77 1.91 2.81
CA GLN A 125 11.51 1.19 2.97
C GLN A 125 11.40 0.66 4.39
N GLY A 126 10.38 1.11 5.12
CA GLY A 126 10.07 0.61 6.46
C GLY A 126 9.64 -0.85 6.41
N SER A 127 10.04 -1.63 7.42
CA SER A 127 9.62 -3.02 7.61
C SER A 127 9.12 -3.25 9.03
N GLY A 128 7.97 -3.91 9.19
CA GLY A 128 7.38 -4.21 10.49
C GLY A 128 7.03 -2.94 11.27
N ARG A 129 7.72 -2.69 12.38
CA ARG A 129 7.50 -1.51 13.25
C ARG A 129 8.29 -0.27 12.83
N ARG A 130 9.19 -0.39 11.85
CA ARG A 130 10.02 0.73 11.39
C ARG A 130 9.25 1.52 10.33
N PRO A 131 9.03 2.85 10.50
CA PRO A 131 8.39 3.65 9.48
C PRO A 131 9.30 3.81 8.26
N SER A 132 8.70 3.98 7.08
CA SER A 132 9.44 4.37 5.89
C SER A 132 9.95 5.81 6.01
N THR A 133 11.14 6.04 5.46
CA THR A 133 11.76 7.36 5.35
C THR A 133 11.61 7.86 3.92
N TYR A 134 11.12 9.09 3.80
CA TYR A 134 10.86 9.75 2.53
C TYR A 134 11.79 10.94 2.37
N LYS A 135 12.08 11.28 1.12
CA LYS A 135 12.85 12.45 0.73
C LYS A 135 12.14 13.14 -0.43
N ARG A 136 12.30 14.46 -0.54
CA ARG A 136 11.80 15.21 -1.71
C ARG A 136 12.50 14.73 -2.98
N ALA A 137 11.75 14.56 -4.08
CA ALA A 137 12.33 14.17 -5.36
C ALA A 137 13.23 15.29 -5.91
N PRO A 138 14.46 14.98 -6.38
CA PRO A 138 15.48 15.98 -6.74
C PRO A 138 15.15 16.88 -7.95
N GLY A 139 14.02 16.69 -8.64
CA GLY A 139 13.58 17.53 -9.77
C GLY A 139 12.34 18.37 -9.52
N THR A 140 11.91 18.51 -8.25
CA THR A 140 10.71 19.30 -7.91
C THR A 140 11.01 20.70 -7.39
N THR A 141 12.28 21.10 -7.34
CA THR A 141 12.63 22.52 -7.23
C THR A 141 12.11 23.17 -8.50
N GLN A 142 11.17 24.11 -8.36
CA GLN A 142 10.62 24.83 -9.49
C GLN A 142 11.77 25.51 -10.24
N GLU A 143 12.21 24.91 -11.35
CA GLU A 143 12.87 25.64 -12.41
C GLU A 143 11.78 26.45 -13.10
N GLY A 144 11.76 27.76 -12.80
CA GLY A 144 10.84 28.73 -13.37
C GLY A 144 10.16 29.55 -12.27
N GLN A 145 10.16 30.87 -12.32
CA GLN A 145 10.65 31.83 -13.30
C GLN A 145 10.59 33.21 -12.63
#